data_AF-A0A951VGE9-F1
#
_entry.id   AF-A0A951VGE9-F1
#
_cell.length_a   1.000
_cell.length_b   1.000
_cell.length_c   1.000
_cell.angle_alpha   90.00
_cell.angle_beta   90.00
_cell.angle_gamma   90.00
#
_symmetry.space_group_name_H-M   'P 1'
#
loop_
_entity.id
_entity.type
_entity.pdbx_description
1 polymer ?
#
loop_
_entity_poly.entity_id
_entity_poly.type
_entity_poly.pdbx_seq_one_letter_code
_entity_poly.pdbx_strand_id
1 'polypeptide(L)'
;MGYLLFFIYLTAFCILLLRFPFFRNSGISAKWLVGLFLCRVIVGMVHAYIDLNVLTVSDTVGVYNYALRHYDMLLSDPIGFFTDLFKSQYGENYGEVFGVHQSYWNNLKLNFQIKVVALFDLLSFKNFYINALLFNMLVFFGAVGLFRALDGLVPGKKWLLILGVFLFPSGLYFTSAIHKDGFVWLAIGFIALALRKIDDEGFTIRRIVTIMASLLLIFALRNYVALIMVPALFAYGLGCKWKQLAGWAYPVVFLLCVILFFGLRYLIPSADFPAILIDRQHAFMEIPTEGTTKLPMPDMTPDALSFGRALIPAVNHSFFQPFILTNRQLTMVGFAMELLLVQLLFLLFLIRRVKCSHLLPGFLIFISLVNLLLIGYIVPYPGAIVRYRSVFLNLLFIVLLMRVDFRYFLMKLNIIKNNM
;
A
#
# COMPACT_ATOMS: atom_id res chain seq x y z
N MET A 1 -9.53 32.78 7.41
CA MET A 1 -9.14 31.96 8.57
C MET A 1 -8.49 30.63 8.17
N GLY A 2 -9.11 29.82 7.31
CA GLY A 2 -8.57 28.49 6.91
C GLY A 2 -7.17 28.50 6.29
N TYR A 3 -6.85 29.44 5.41
CA TYR A 3 -5.50 29.55 4.82
C TYR A 3 -4.41 29.84 5.86
N LEU A 4 -4.70 30.70 6.84
CA LEU A 4 -3.74 31.01 7.91
C LEU A 4 -3.48 29.76 8.77
N LEU A 5 -4.53 29.05 9.17
CA LEU A 5 -4.42 27.83 9.95
C LEU A 5 -3.66 26.73 9.20
N PHE A 6 -3.89 26.62 7.89
CA PHE A 6 -3.13 25.72 7.03
C PHE A 6 -1.62 25.98 7.09
N PHE A 7 -1.20 27.23 6.92
CA PHE A 7 0.22 27.59 6.98
C PHE A 7 0.81 27.41 8.39
N ILE A 8 0.03 27.66 9.44
CA ILE A 8 0.44 27.37 10.82
C ILE A 8 0.75 25.88 11.00
N TYR A 9 -0.16 24.98 10.59
CA TYR A 9 0.09 23.54 10.66
C TYR A 9 1.26 23.11 9.79
N LEU A 10 1.38 23.66 8.58
CA LEU A 10 2.48 23.35 7.66
C LEU A 10 3.82 23.71 8.30
N THR A 11 3.94 24.91 8.87
CA THR A 11 5.15 25.35 9.58
C THR A 11 5.42 24.51 10.81
N ALA A 12 4.40 24.20 11.61
CA ALA A 12 4.53 23.33 12.79
C ALA A 12 5.04 21.93 12.41
N PHE A 13 4.53 21.34 11.33
CA PHE A 13 5.00 20.06 10.82
C PHE A 13 6.42 20.13 10.27
N CYS A 14 6.78 21.18 9.53
CA CYS A 14 8.16 21.40 9.13
C CYS A 14 9.10 21.47 10.34
N ILE A 15 8.72 22.18 11.41
CA ILE A 15 9.50 22.23 12.66
C ILE A 15 9.58 20.84 13.32
N LEU A 16 8.47 20.09 13.34
CA LEU A 16 8.43 18.73 13.88
C LEU A 16 9.41 17.80 13.16
N LEU A 17 9.54 17.90 11.82
CA LEU A 17 10.52 17.15 11.04
C LEU A 17 11.97 17.47 11.43
N LEU A 18 12.25 18.69 11.86
CA LEU A 18 13.59 19.13 12.27
C LEU A 18 13.94 18.71 13.70
N ARG A 19 12.94 18.58 14.58
CA ARG A 19 13.14 18.40 16.02
C ARG A 19 12.91 16.97 16.49
N PHE A 20 11.96 16.24 15.89
CA PHE A 20 11.55 14.95 16.41
C PHE A 20 12.58 13.85 16.09
N PRO A 21 13.05 13.07 17.09
CA PRO A 21 14.13 12.10 16.90
C PRO A 21 13.84 11.04 15.84
N PHE A 22 12.56 10.71 15.61
CA PHE A 22 12.18 9.76 14.56
C PHE A 22 12.61 10.22 13.17
N PHE A 23 12.53 11.52 12.88
CA PHE A 23 12.94 12.09 11.59
C PHE A 23 14.43 12.43 11.58
N ARG A 24 14.95 13.01 12.66
CA ARG A 24 16.37 13.39 12.75
C ARG A 24 17.32 12.20 12.62
N ASN A 25 16.95 11.07 13.22
CA ASN A 25 17.75 9.85 13.19
C ASN A 25 17.45 8.99 11.95
N SER A 26 16.81 9.55 10.91
CA SER A 26 16.60 8.85 9.64
C SER A 26 17.85 8.75 8.78
N GLY A 27 18.84 9.62 9.01
CA GLY A 27 20.00 9.77 8.14
C GLY A 27 19.73 10.67 6.92
N ILE A 28 18.50 11.08 6.65
CA ILE A 28 18.19 12.10 5.63
C ILE A 28 18.44 13.49 6.23
N SER A 29 19.05 14.40 5.47
CA SER A 29 19.26 15.76 5.98
C SER A 29 17.94 16.50 6.13
N ALA A 30 17.88 17.40 7.10
CA ALA A 30 16.71 18.24 7.39
C ALA A 30 16.10 18.90 6.15
N LYS A 31 16.94 19.48 5.27
CA LYS A 31 16.49 20.15 4.03
C LYS A 31 15.73 19.18 3.11
N TRP A 32 16.25 17.97 2.94
CA TRP A 32 15.62 16.94 2.12
C TRP A 32 14.34 16.40 2.76
N LEU A 33 14.31 16.18 4.08
CA LEU A 33 13.09 15.76 4.77
C LEU A 33 11.94 16.77 4.57
N VAL A 34 12.23 18.06 4.75
CA VAL A 34 11.25 19.13 4.51
C VAL A 34 10.85 19.15 3.03
N GLY A 35 11.81 19.11 2.09
CA GLY A 35 11.50 19.12 0.66
C GLY A 35 10.63 17.94 0.21
N LEU A 36 10.93 16.73 0.68
CA LEU A 36 10.15 15.52 0.39
C LEU A 36 8.74 15.59 0.99
N PHE A 37 8.62 16.11 2.21
CA PHE A 37 7.32 16.33 2.83
C PHE A 37 6.50 17.39 2.07
N LEU A 38 7.10 18.51 1.69
CA LEU A 38 6.43 19.56 0.92
C LEU A 38 5.98 19.05 -0.46
N CYS A 39 6.82 18.27 -1.15
CA CYS A 39 6.45 17.62 -2.40
C CYS A 39 5.20 16.75 -2.23
N ARG A 40 5.17 15.94 -1.17
CA ARG A 40 4.00 15.11 -0.82
C ARG A 40 2.75 15.95 -0.53
N VAL A 41 2.89 17.02 0.26
CA VAL A 41 1.79 17.93 0.56
C VAL A 41 1.24 18.56 -0.72
N ILE A 42 2.09 19.03 -1.63
CA ILE A 42 1.67 19.60 -2.92
C ILE A 42 0.85 18.57 -3.71
N VAL A 43 1.33 17.32 -3.83
CA VAL A 43 0.58 16.25 -4.50
C VAL A 43 -0.76 15.99 -3.82
N GLY A 44 -0.79 15.96 -2.48
CA GLY A 44 -2.04 15.86 -1.72
C GLY A 44 -3.01 17.02 -1.96
N MET A 45 -2.52 18.25 -2.08
CA MET A 45 -3.33 19.44 -2.40
C MET A 45 -3.88 19.39 -3.82
N VAL A 46 -3.07 18.95 -4.79
CA VAL A 46 -3.53 18.74 -6.18
C VAL A 46 -4.64 17.70 -6.21
N HIS A 47 -4.48 16.59 -5.51
CA HIS A 47 -5.53 15.57 -5.42
C HIS A 47 -6.80 16.10 -4.76
N ALA A 48 -6.66 16.85 -3.65
CA ALA A 48 -7.79 17.48 -2.98
C ALA A 48 -8.53 18.46 -3.90
N TYR A 49 -7.81 19.23 -4.70
CA TYR A 49 -8.39 20.13 -5.69
C TYR A 49 -9.17 19.37 -6.77
N ILE A 50 -8.60 18.27 -7.30
CA ILE A 50 -9.26 17.41 -8.30
C ILE A 50 -10.54 16.81 -7.71
N ASP A 51 -10.48 16.27 -6.50
CA ASP A 51 -11.61 15.66 -5.80
C ASP A 51 -12.76 16.65 -5.57
N LEU A 52 -12.45 17.90 -5.20
CA LEU A 52 -13.46 18.91 -4.87
C LEU A 52 -14.03 19.65 -6.08
N ASN A 53 -13.23 19.86 -7.13
CA ASN A 53 -13.57 20.82 -8.18
C ASN A 53 -13.63 20.22 -9.60
N VAL A 54 -13.02 19.05 -9.83
CA VAL A 54 -12.90 18.48 -11.18
C VAL A 54 -13.77 17.23 -11.32
N LEU A 55 -13.78 16.36 -10.32
CA LEU A 55 -14.59 15.15 -10.34
C LEU A 55 -16.04 15.46 -10.00
N THR A 56 -16.98 14.95 -10.79
CA THR A 56 -18.42 15.02 -10.50
C THR A 56 -18.79 14.15 -9.30
N VAL A 57 -18.11 13.02 -9.15
CA VAL A 57 -18.26 12.08 -8.02
C VAL A 57 -16.87 11.70 -7.52
N SER A 58 -16.62 11.92 -6.23
CA SER A 58 -15.38 11.51 -5.57
C SER A 58 -15.69 10.73 -4.29
N ASP A 59 -15.14 9.51 -4.20
CA ASP A 59 -15.18 8.69 -2.99
C ASP A 59 -14.64 9.46 -1.78
N THR A 60 -13.57 10.26 -1.98
CA THR A 60 -12.93 11.03 -0.90
C THR A 60 -13.87 12.10 -0.36
N VAL A 61 -14.56 12.82 -1.25
CA VAL A 61 -15.54 13.84 -0.86
C VAL A 61 -16.75 13.18 -0.21
N GLY A 62 -17.19 12.02 -0.71
CA GLY A 62 -18.21 11.20 -0.07
C GLY A 62 -17.86 10.88 1.39
N VAL A 63 -16.66 10.33 1.63
CA VAL A 63 -16.14 10.04 2.97
C VAL A 63 -16.13 11.29 3.85
N TYR A 64 -15.66 12.41 3.31
CA TYR A 64 -15.60 13.68 4.03
C TYR A 64 -16.99 14.18 4.44
N ASN A 65 -17.98 14.11 3.55
CA ASN A 65 -19.35 14.52 3.86
C ASN A 65 -19.97 13.65 4.97
N TYR A 66 -19.69 12.34 4.98
CA TYR A 66 -20.07 11.50 6.11
C TYR A 66 -19.30 11.85 7.39
N ALA A 67 -18.01 12.16 7.28
CA ALA A 67 -17.19 12.58 8.42
C ALA A 67 -17.72 13.85 9.09
N LEU A 68 -18.27 14.81 8.34
CA LEU A 68 -18.91 16.00 8.91
C LEU A 68 -20.08 15.66 9.84
N ARG A 69 -20.90 14.64 9.49
CA ARG A 69 -21.98 14.15 10.37
C ARG A 69 -21.43 13.48 11.63
N HIS A 70 -20.37 12.69 11.45
CA HIS A 70 -19.69 12.02 12.55
C HIS A 70 -18.91 12.98 13.45
N TYR A 71 -18.46 14.12 12.94
CA TYR A 71 -17.90 15.21 13.73
C TYR A 71 -18.94 15.77 14.70
N ASP A 72 -20.17 16.01 14.23
CA ASP A 72 -21.23 16.52 15.11
C ASP A 72 -21.62 15.47 16.17
N MET A 73 -21.57 14.18 15.83
CA MET A 73 -21.69 13.07 16.79
C MET A 73 -20.55 13.07 17.81
N LEU A 74 -19.30 13.29 17.38
CA LEU A 74 -18.14 13.31 18.27
C LEU A 74 -18.23 14.42 19.33
N LEU A 75 -18.84 15.56 18.99
CA LEU A 75 -19.04 16.67 19.94
C LEU A 75 -20.20 16.42 20.91
N SER A 76 -21.28 15.77 20.44
CA SER A 76 -22.50 15.56 21.22
C SER A 76 -22.49 14.27 22.05
N ASP A 77 -21.95 13.18 21.51
CA ASP A 77 -21.80 11.87 22.16
C ASP A 77 -20.46 11.21 21.77
N PRO A 78 -19.34 11.59 22.45
CA PRO A 78 -18.03 11.02 22.17
C PRO A 78 -17.97 9.50 22.39
N ILE A 79 -18.71 8.97 23.37
CA ILE A 79 -18.71 7.52 23.68
C ILE A 79 -19.44 6.78 22.56
N GLY A 80 -20.60 7.28 22.12
CA GLY A 80 -21.30 6.79 20.95
C GLY A 80 -20.42 6.78 19.71
N PHE A 81 -19.65 7.85 19.48
CA PHE A 81 -18.75 7.94 18.34
C PHE A 81 -17.76 6.77 18.25
N PHE A 82 -17.12 6.39 19.36
CA PHE A 82 -16.16 5.28 19.36
C PHE A 82 -16.84 3.90 19.41
N THR A 83 -17.95 3.75 20.14
CA THR A 83 -18.63 2.46 20.29
C THR A 83 -19.39 2.04 19.03
N ASP A 84 -19.90 2.99 18.25
CA ASP A 84 -20.58 2.75 16.96
C ASP A 84 -19.68 2.03 15.94
N LEU A 85 -18.35 2.20 16.02
CA LEU A 85 -17.41 1.49 15.14
C LEU A 85 -17.50 -0.04 15.28
N PHE A 86 -17.95 -0.54 16.45
CA PHE A 86 -18.04 -1.97 16.77
C PHE A 86 -19.45 -2.54 16.62
N LYS A 87 -20.45 -1.71 16.29
CA LYS A 87 -21.84 -2.14 16.14
C LYS A 87 -22.12 -2.52 14.68
N SER A 88 -22.74 -3.67 14.50
CA SER A 88 -23.22 -4.07 13.18
C SER A 88 -24.59 -3.44 12.90
N GLN A 89 -24.75 -2.89 11.70
CA GLN A 89 -26.05 -2.41 11.20
C GLN A 89 -26.97 -3.58 10.79
N TYR A 90 -26.45 -4.81 10.82
CA TYR A 90 -27.14 -6.04 10.41
C TYR A 90 -27.52 -6.92 11.63
N GLY A 91 -27.82 -6.28 12.77
CA GLY A 91 -28.11 -6.98 14.03
C GLY A 91 -26.86 -7.62 14.65
N GLU A 92 -26.99 -8.79 15.27
CA GLU A 92 -25.85 -9.52 15.86
C GLU A 92 -25.00 -10.28 14.83
N ASN A 93 -25.23 -10.07 13.53
CA ASN A 93 -24.48 -10.75 12.48
C ASN A 93 -23.13 -10.05 12.20
N TYR A 94 -22.04 -10.75 12.53
CA TYR A 94 -20.65 -10.39 12.25
C TYR A 94 -19.97 -11.34 11.25
N GLY A 95 -20.74 -12.11 10.47
CA GLY A 95 -20.24 -13.01 9.43
C GLY A 95 -19.62 -12.29 8.23
N GLU A 96 -19.19 -13.07 7.23
CA GLU A 96 -18.75 -12.58 5.90
C GLU A 96 -17.56 -11.60 5.91
N VAL A 97 -16.50 -11.95 6.63
CA VAL A 97 -15.25 -11.15 6.67
C VAL A 97 -14.73 -10.83 5.27
N PHE A 98 -14.71 -11.84 4.39
CA PHE A 98 -14.18 -11.70 3.03
C PHE A 98 -15.28 -11.66 1.95
N GLY A 99 -16.55 -11.85 2.33
CA GLY A 99 -17.69 -11.90 1.44
C GLY A 99 -17.93 -10.58 0.70
N VAL A 100 -18.67 -10.65 -0.42
CA VAL A 100 -18.97 -9.51 -1.28
C VAL A 100 -20.15 -8.70 -0.77
N HIS A 101 -21.10 -9.34 -0.08
CA HIS A 101 -22.33 -8.71 0.35
C HIS A 101 -22.10 -7.68 1.47
N GLN A 102 -23.15 -6.91 1.70
CA GLN A 102 -23.22 -5.90 2.74
C GLN A 102 -23.02 -6.56 4.12
N SER A 103 -21.88 -6.28 4.76
CA SER A 103 -21.48 -6.88 6.02
C SER A 103 -20.81 -5.86 6.92
N TYR A 104 -20.76 -6.14 8.23
CA TYR A 104 -20.01 -5.31 9.18
C TYR A 104 -18.57 -5.07 8.71
N TRP A 105 -17.88 -6.11 8.22
CA TRP A 105 -16.48 -6.02 7.80
C TRP A 105 -16.28 -5.20 6.52
N ASN A 106 -17.23 -5.23 5.59
CA ASN A 106 -17.17 -4.37 4.41
C ASN A 106 -17.43 -2.89 4.78
N ASN A 107 -18.32 -2.63 5.74
CA ASN A 107 -18.61 -1.28 6.24
C ASN A 107 -17.49 -0.73 7.15
N LEU A 108 -16.83 -1.59 7.95
CA LEU A 108 -15.74 -1.19 8.86
C LEU A 108 -14.65 -0.42 8.14
N LYS A 109 -14.31 -0.82 6.90
CA LYS A 109 -13.29 -0.18 6.07
C LYS A 109 -13.61 1.28 5.77
N LEU A 110 -14.89 1.58 5.54
CA LEU A 110 -15.38 2.93 5.27
C LEU A 110 -15.56 3.71 6.58
N ASN A 111 -16.20 3.10 7.57
CA ASN A 111 -16.48 3.71 8.87
C ASN A 111 -15.19 4.12 9.59
N PHE A 112 -14.16 3.28 9.59
CA PHE A 112 -12.86 3.63 10.17
C PHE A 112 -12.28 4.90 9.53
N GLN A 113 -12.33 4.99 8.20
CA GLN A 113 -11.83 6.16 7.48
C GLN A 113 -12.65 7.42 7.81
N ILE A 114 -13.98 7.30 7.86
CA ILE A 114 -14.89 8.38 8.27
C ILE A 114 -14.53 8.90 9.67
N LYS A 115 -14.32 8.01 10.65
CA LYS A 115 -13.98 8.39 12.03
C LYS A 115 -12.62 9.10 12.09
N VAL A 116 -11.62 8.66 11.34
CA VAL A 116 -10.31 9.34 11.29
C VAL A 116 -10.44 10.74 10.69
N VAL A 117 -11.21 10.91 9.61
CA VAL A 117 -11.42 12.23 9.00
C VAL A 117 -12.19 13.15 9.95
N ALA A 118 -13.19 12.63 10.68
CA ALA A 118 -13.91 13.41 11.69
C ALA A 118 -12.99 13.89 12.84
N LEU A 119 -11.98 13.09 13.21
CA LEU A 119 -10.94 13.52 14.16
C LEU A 119 -10.04 14.61 13.57
N PHE A 120 -9.74 14.55 12.27
CA PHE A 120 -9.06 15.66 11.59
C PHE A 120 -9.92 16.91 11.54
N ASP A 121 -11.24 16.78 11.39
CA ASP A 121 -12.18 17.90 11.39
C ASP A 121 -12.20 18.70 12.70
N LEU A 122 -11.89 18.07 13.84
CA LEU A 122 -11.66 18.77 15.11
C LEU A 122 -10.47 19.74 15.05
N LEU A 123 -9.40 19.35 14.35
CA LEU A 123 -8.19 20.16 14.23
C LEU A 123 -8.28 21.16 13.09
N SER A 124 -8.97 20.79 12.01
CA SER A 124 -9.07 21.59 10.80
C SER A 124 -10.24 22.58 10.81
N PHE A 125 -11.17 22.44 11.75
CA PHE A 125 -12.47 23.12 11.75
C PHE A 125 -13.23 22.85 10.45
N LYS A 126 -13.43 21.56 10.13
CA LYS A 126 -14.15 21.12 8.92
C LYS A 126 -13.52 21.68 7.63
N ASN A 127 -12.18 21.64 7.53
CA ASN A 127 -11.47 22.09 6.34
C ASN A 127 -10.76 20.94 5.64
N PHE A 128 -11.23 20.61 4.43
CA PHE A 128 -10.72 19.49 3.62
C PHE A 128 -9.22 19.58 3.31
N TYR A 129 -8.70 20.75 2.95
CA TYR A 129 -7.28 20.92 2.62
C TYR A 129 -6.37 20.75 3.86
N ILE A 130 -6.82 21.23 5.02
CA ILE A 130 -6.10 20.99 6.27
C ILE A 130 -6.17 19.52 6.66
N ASN A 131 -7.30 18.83 6.47
CA ASN A 131 -7.38 17.37 6.66
C ASN A 131 -6.38 16.63 5.77
N ALA A 132 -6.25 17.04 4.50
CA ALA A 132 -5.26 16.48 3.59
C ALA A 132 -3.83 16.72 4.10
N LEU A 133 -3.52 17.89 4.66
CA LEU A 133 -2.23 18.18 5.28
C LEU A 133 -1.95 17.29 6.50
N LEU A 134 -2.91 17.15 7.42
CA LEU A 134 -2.82 16.28 8.61
C LEU A 134 -2.58 14.82 8.20
N PHE A 135 -3.36 14.34 7.23
CA PHE A 135 -3.21 13.00 6.67
C PHE A 135 -1.83 12.78 6.05
N ASN A 136 -1.32 13.74 5.29
CA ASN A 136 0.00 13.62 4.67
C ASN A 136 1.12 13.59 5.70
N MET A 137 1.02 14.32 6.81
CA MET A 137 1.98 14.22 7.90
C MET A 137 1.94 12.84 8.56
N LEU A 138 0.75 12.30 8.81
CA LEU A 138 0.58 10.96 9.35
C LEU A 138 1.23 9.90 8.45
N VAL A 139 0.94 9.91 7.15
CA VAL A 139 1.50 8.92 6.21
C VAL A 139 3.02 9.10 6.00
N PHE A 140 3.54 10.32 6.16
CA PHE A 140 4.98 10.58 6.05
C PHE A 140 5.81 9.84 7.11
N PHE A 141 5.26 9.58 8.31
CA PHE A 141 5.90 8.69 9.29
C PHE A 141 6.14 7.28 8.72
N GLY A 142 5.19 6.77 7.94
CA GLY A 142 5.29 5.50 7.23
C GLY A 142 6.42 5.47 6.22
N ALA A 143 6.46 6.49 5.36
CA ALA A 143 7.51 6.62 4.35
C ALA A 143 8.90 6.70 5.00
N VAL A 144 9.06 7.50 6.05
CA VAL A 144 10.33 7.59 6.79
C VAL A 144 10.66 6.29 7.51
N GLY A 145 9.66 5.60 8.09
CA GLY A 145 9.84 4.29 8.69
C GLY A 145 10.35 3.25 7.69
N LEU A 146 9.74 3.19 6.50
CA LEU A 146 10.16 2.31 5.41
C LEU A 146 11.57 2.64 4.92
N PHE A 147 11.88 3.93 4.72
CA PHE A 147 13.23 4.39 4.37
C PHE A 147 14.25 3.89 5.39
N ARG A 148 14.00 4.13 6.69
CA ARG A 148 14.89 3.72 7.78
C ARG A 148 15.05 2.20 7.88
N ALA A 149 14.04 1.43 7.53
CA ALA A 149 14.10 -0.02 7.52
C ALA A 149 15.01 -0.57 6.40
N LEU A 150 15.12 0.17 5.30
CA LEU A 150 15.81 -0.25 4.09
C LEU A 150 17.19 0.43 3.90
N ASP A 151 17.44 1.54 4.59
CA ASP A 151 18.72 2.23 4.53
C ASP A 151 19.83 1.33 5.10
N GLY A 152 21.00 1.36 4.44
CA GLY A 152 22.13 0.49 4.79
C GLY A 152 22.00 -0.99 4.35
N LEU A 153 20.85 -1.46 3.85
CA LEU A 153 20.73 -2.85 3.35
C LEU A 153 21.61 -3.13 2.13
N VAL A 154 21.79 -2.12 1.28
CA VAL A 154 22.68 -2.16 0.12
C VAL A 154 23.52 -0.87 0.11
N PRO A 155 24.86 -0.96 0.23
CA PRO A 155 25.73 0.21 0.29
C PRO A 155 25.61 1.11 -0.94
N GLY A 156 25.64 2.44 -0.72
CA GLY A 156 25.66 3.44 -1.80
C GLY A 156 24.33 3.65 -2.52
N LYS A 157 23.21 3.09 -2.04
CA LYS A 157 21.88 3.18 -2.68
C LYS A 157 20.94 4.24 -2.08
N LYS A 158 21.41 5.04 -1.12
CA LYS A 158 20.61 5.99 -0.35
C LYS A 158 19.70 6.90 -1.21
N TRP A 159 20.24 7.53 -2.24
CA TRP A 159 19.46 8.43 -3.11
C TRP A 159 18.43 7.70 -3.96
N LEU A 160 18.76 6.50 -4.42
CA LEU A 160 17.82 5.64 -5.12
C LEU A 160 16.68 5.19 -4.18
N LEU A 161 17.02 4.88 -2.93
CA LEU A 161 16.02 4.56 -1.91
C LEU A 161 15.11 5.77 -1.60
N ILE A 162 15.66 6.98 -1.53
CA ILE A 162 14.85 8.22 -1.39
C ILE A 162 13.89 8.35 -2.58
N LEU A 163 14.39 8.17 -3.82
CA LEU A 163 13.56 8.24 -5.03
C LEU A 163 12.41 7.23 -4.98
N GLY A 164 12.71 5.96 -4.67
CA GLY A 164 11.68 4.92 -4.59
C GLY A 164 10.66 5.15 -3.49
N VAL A 165 11.10 5.46 -2.27
CA VAL A 165 10.20 5.56 -1.12
C VAL A 165 9.31 6.80 -1.18
N PHE A 166 9.83 7.93 -1.65
CA PHE A 166 9.14 9.21 -1.55
C PHE A 166 8.62 9.77 -2.86
N LEU A 167 9.18 9.36 -4.01
CA LEU A 167 8.95 10.03 -5.30
C LEU A 167 8.48 9.10 -6.42
N PHE A 168 8.14 7.84 -6.11
CA PHE A 168 7.50 6.95 -7.08
C PHE A 168 6.09 7.50 -7.44
N PRO A 169 5.79 7.83 -8.71
CA PRO A 169 4.66 8.68 -9.06
C PRO A 169 3.30 8.19 -8.57
N SER A 170 2.88 6.96 -8.89
CA SER A 170 1.60 6.41 -8.47
C SER A 170 1.53 6.20 -6.96
N GLY A 171 2.62 5.72 -6.36
CA GLY A 171 2.76 5.56 -4.92
C GLY A 171 2.60 6.88 -4.18
N LEU A 172 3.26 7.94 -4.65
CA LEU A 172 3.14 9.28 -4.09
C LEU A 172 1.72 9.83 -4.28
N TYR A 173 1.16 9.72 -5.48
CA TYR A 173 -0.17 10.24 -5.82
C TYR A 173 -1.28 9.62 -4.94
N PHE A 174 -1.44 8.29 -4.97
CA PHE A 174 -2.55 7.63 -4.29
C PHE A 174 -2.39 7.54 -2.78
N THR A 175 -1.16 7.56 -2.26
CA THR A 175 -0.96 7.58 -0.80
C THR A 175 -1.09 8.98 -0.21
N SER A 176 -1.02 10.06 -1.01
CA SER A 176 -1.15 11.44 -0.53
C SER A 176 -2.60 11.92 -0.47
N ALA A 177 -3.49 11.28 -1.22
CA ALA A 177 -4.94 11.44 -1.12
C ALA A 177 -5.46 10.77 0.16
N ILE A 178 -6.55 11.29 0.75
CA ILE A 178 -7.20 10.71 1.94
C ILE A 178 -7.88 9.40 1.55
N HIS A 179 -7.08 8.35 1.42
CA HIS A 179 -7.44 7.03 0.95
C HIS A 179 -6.86 5.98 1.90
N LYS A 180 -7.46 4.78 1.84
CA LYS A 180 -7.02 3.60 2.58
C LYS A 180 -5.55 3.25 2.30
N ASP A 181 -5.07 3.55 1.09
CA ASP A 181 -3.73 3.24 0.61
C ASP A 181 -2.63 3.96 1.41
N GLY A 182 -2.86 5.20 1.86
CA GLY A 182 -1.91 5.92 2.70
C GLY A 182 -1.74 5.31 4.09
N PHE A 183 -2.82 4.84 4.71
CA PHE A 183 -2.74 4.10 5.99
C PHE A 183 -2.07 2.74 5.83
N VAL A 184 -2.29 2.05 4.71
CA VAL A 184 -1.57 0.79 4.41
C VAL A 184 -0.08 1.07 4.25
N TRP A 185 0.30 2.15 3.54
CA TRP A 185 1.68 2.61 3.43
C TRP A 185 2.31 2.92 4.80
N LEU A 186 1.56 3.60 5.68
CA LEU A 186 1.94 3.88 7.06
C LEU A 186 2.27 2.60 7.83
N ALA A 187 1.33 1.66 7.83
CA ALA A 187 1.47 0.40 8.55
C ALA A 187 2.62 -0.46 8.02
N ILE A 188 2.79 -0.55 6.69
CA ILE A 188 3.91 -1.26 6.07
C ILE A 188 5.25 -0.66 6.50
N GLY A 189 5.36 0.67 6.52
CA GLY A 189 6.57 1.35 6.98
C GLY A 189 6.93 1.04 8.43
N PHE A 190 5.93 1.01 9.32
CA PHE A 190 6.15 0.63 10.72
C PHE A 190 6.46 -0.85 10.91
N ILE A 191 5.80 -1.75 10.16
CA ILE A 191 6.12 -3.18 10.18
C ILE A 191 7.56 -3.40 9.72
N ALA A 192 7.94 -2.83 8.57
CA ALA A 192 9.30 -2.94 8.03
C ALA A 192 10.34 -2.42 9.03
N LEU A 193 10.09 -1.27 9.67
CA LEU A 193 11.00 -0.71 10.67
C LEU A 193 11.09 -1.60 11.92
N ALA A 194 9.98 -2.15 12.39
CA ALA A 194 9.97 -3.05 13.54
C ALA A 194 10.74 -4.35 13.23
N LEU A 195 10.54 -4.94 12.05
CA LEU A 195 11.27 -6.11 11.57
C LEU A 195 12.78 -5.83 11.48
N ARG A 196 13.16 -4.70 10.87
CA ARG A 196 14.57 -4.29 10.77
C ARG A 196 15.21 -4.16 12.15
N LYS A 197 14.51 -3.52 13.10
CA LYS A 197 15.02 -3.41 14.46
C LYS A 197 15.14 -4.76 15.14
N ILE A 198 14.20 -5.69 14.92
CA ILE A 198 14.28 -7.05 15.46
C ILE A 198 15.55 -7.76 14.96
N ASP A 199 15.90 -7.60 13.69
CA ASP A 199 17.14 -8.15 13.14
C ASP A 199 18.39 -7.54 13.78
N ASP A 200 18.42 -6.21 13.95
CA ASP A 200 19.61 -5.48 14.39
C ASP A 200 19.81 -5.52 15.92
N GLU A 201 18.72 -5.45 16.68
CA GLU A 201 18.73 -5.22 18.14
C GLU A 201 17.93 -6.29 18.93
N GLY A 202 17.29 -7.25 18.27
CA GLY A 202 16.57 -8.37 18.93
C GLY A 202 15.09 -8.14 19.24
N PHE A 203 14.44 -9.07 19.93
CA PHE A 203 13.00 -8.98 20.21
C PHE A 203 12.69 -7.99 21.35
N THR A 204 11.57 -7.26 21.23
CA THR A 204 11.04 -6.41 22.31
C THR A 204 9.53 -6.31 22.20
N ILE A 205 8.81 -6.28 23.33
CA ILE A 205 7.34 -6.16 23.37
C ILE A 205 6.83 -4.96 22.58
N ARG A 206 7.53 -3.81 22.65
CA ARG A 206 7.20 -2.60 21.89
C ARG A 206 7.12 -2.86 20.38
N ARG A 207 8.03 -3.68 19.84
CA ARG A 207 8.11 -4.00 18.40
C ARG A 207 6.98 -4.92 17.98
N ILE A 208 6.65 -5.90 18.82
CA ILE A 208 5.51 -6.80 18.59
C ILE A 208 4.20 -6.01 18.64
N VAL A 209 4.02 -5.12 19.62
CA VAL A 209 2.85 -4.24 19.70
C VAL A 209 2.76 -3.35 18.46
N THR A 210 3.87 -2.80 17.96
CA THR A 210 3.89 -2.04 16.70
C THR A 210 3.44 -2.90 15.51
N ILE A 211 3.94 -4.13 15.38
CA ILE A 211 3.52 -5.03 14.28
C ILE A 211 2.03 -5.36 14.41
N MET A 212 1.56 -5.72 15.60
CA MET A 212 0.15 -6.05 15.85
C MET A 212 -0.78 -4.86 15.59
N ALA A 213 -0.43 -3.66 16.07
CA ALA A 213 -1.21 -2.45 15.82
C ALA A 213 -1.25 -2.09 14.32
N SER A 214 -0.13 -2.22 13.61
CA SER A 214 -0.08 -2.02 12.15
C SER A 214 -0.90 -3.07 11.40
N LEU A 215 -0.85 -4.34 11.81
CA LEU A 215 -1.69 -5.39 11.22
C LEU A 215 -3.17 -5.14 11.47
N LEU A 216 -3.56 -4.71 12.68
CA LEU A 216 -4.93 -4.34 13.01
C LEU A 216 -5.41 -3.16 12.14
N LEU A 217 -4.57 -2.15 11.96
CA LEU A 217 -4.87 -1.01 11.09
C LEU A 217 -5.10 -1.44 9.64
N ILE A 218 -4.22 -2.31 9.11
CA ILE A 218 -4.40 -2.87 7.76
C ILE A 218 -5.64 -3.74 7.70
N PHE A 219 -5.92 -4.52 8.75
CA PHE A 219 -7.09 -5.39 8.78
C PHE A 219 -8.40 -4.59 8.72
N ALA A 220 -8.50 -3.52 9.50
CA ALA A 220 -9.66 -2.62 9.51
C ALA A 220 -9.92 -1.98 8.14
N LEU A 221 -8.87 -1.70 7.36
CA LEU A 221 -8.96 -0.96 6.09
C LEU A 221 -8.97 -1.86 4.84
N ARG A 222 -8.14 -2.90 4.85
CA ARG A 222 -7.91 -3.87 3.77
C ARG A 222 -7.58 -5.25 4.38
N ASN A 223 -8.59 -5.90 4.94
CA ASN A 223 -8.49 -7.22 5.55
C ASN A 223 -7.77 -8.29 4.70
N TYR A 224 -7.97 -8.32 3.38
CA TYR A 224 -7.21 -9.24 2.51
C TYR A 224 -5.70 -8.96 2.49
N VAL A 225 -5.27 -7.70 2.60
CA VAL A 225 -3.84 -7.33 2.69
C VAL A 225 -3.26 -7.80 4.02
N ALA A 226 -4.00 -7.62 5.12
CA ALA A 226 -3.58 -8.13 6.43
C ALA A 226 -3.44 -9.66 6.42
N LEU A 227 -4.39 -10.36 5.78
CA LEU A 227 -4.32 -11.81 5.62
C LEU A 227 -3.05 -12.26 4.89
N ILE A 228 -2.61 -11.52 3.87
CA ILE A 228 -1.36 -11.80 3.11
C ILE A 228 -0.12 -11.47 3.95
N MET A 229 -0.20 -10.49 4.85
CA MET A 229 0.93 -10.15 5.72
C MET A 229 1.25 -11.23 6.75
N VAL A 230 0.26 -11.97 7.24
CA VAL A 230 0.48 -13.04 8.21
C VAL A 230 1.47 -14.11 7.70
N PRO A 231 1.27 -14.75 6.54
CA PRO A 231 2.23 -15.71 6.01
C PRO A 231 3.56 -15.04 5.63
N ALA A 232 3.56 -13.77 5.21
CA ALA A 232 4.79 -13.04 4.94
C ALA A 232 5.65 -12.84 6.20
N LEU A 233 5.02 -12.49 7.33
CA LEU A 233 5.67 -12.37 8.65
C LEU A 233 6.10 -13.74 9.18
N PHE A 234 5.30 -14.78 8.94
CA PHE A 234 5.67 -16.15 9.27
C PHE A 234 6.93 -16.58 8.51
N ALA A 235 6.99 -16.37 7.19
CA ALA A 235 8.15 -16.64 6.36
C ALA A 235 9.39 -15.86 6.83
N TYR A 236 9.21 -14.58 7.22
CA TYR A 236 10.27 -13.77 7.81
C TYR A 236 10.81 -14.41 9.10
N GLY A 237 9.93 -14.75 10.04
CA GLY A 237 10.30 -15.39 11.31
C GLY A 237 11.00 -16.73 11.14
N LEU A 238 10.54 -17.56 10.19
CA LEU A 238 11.20 -18.81 9.80
C LEU A 238 12.62 -18.56 9.30
N GLY A 239 12.81 -17.59 8.42
CA GLY A 239 14.12 -17.22 7.90
C GLY A 239 15.08 -16.70 8.97
N CYS A 240 14.57 -15.96 9.98
CA CYS A 240 15.37 -15.49 11.10
C CYS A 240 15.82 -16.66 12.00
N LYS A 241 14.92 -17.61 12.29
CA LYS A 241 15.21 -18.76 13.15
C LYS A 241 16.13 -19.77 12.48
N TRP A 242 15.92 -20.03 11.19
CA TRP A 242 16.66 -21.03 10.42
C TRP A 242 17.34 -20.40 9.21
N LYS A 243 18.53 -19.83 9.43
CA LYS A 243 19.31 -19.14 8.39
C LYS A 243 19.59 -19.98 7.15
N GLN A 244 19.70 -21.30 7.29
CA GLN A 244 19.88 -22.24 6.16
C GLN A 244 18.65 -22.30 5.24
N LEU A 245 17.46 -22.03 5.78
CA LEU A 245 16.19 -22.02 5.05
C LEU A 245 15.78 -20.62 4.59
N ALA A 246 16.54 -19.57 4.93
CA ALA A 246 16.22 -18.16 4.63
C ALA A 246 15.91 -17.91 3.14
N GLY A 247 16.64 -18.55 2.23
CA GLY A 247 16.39 -18.43 0.78
C GLY A 247 15.12 -19.14 0.30
N TRP A 248 14.67 -20.17 1.02
CA TRP A 248 13.53 -21.03 0.67
C TRP A 248 12.26 -20.71 1.45
N ALA A 249 12.36 -19.95 2.56
CA ALA A 249 11.23 -19.66 3.44
C ALA A 249 10.03 -19.04 2.69
N TYR A 250 10.27 -18.01 1.86
CA TYR A 250 9.19 -17.36 1.12
C TYR A 250 8.57 -18.25 0.03
N PRO A 251 9.34 -18.92 -0.86
CA PRO A 251 8.77 -19.88 -1.81
C PRO A 251 7.97 -21.01 -1.16
N VAL A 252 8.49 -21.60 -0.07
CA VAL A 252 7.81 -22.70 0.63
C VAL A 252 6.50 -22.22 1.26
N VAL A 253 6.51 -21.08 1.94
CA VAL A 253 5.30 -20.51 2.52
C VAL A 253 4.30 -20.10 1.44
N PHE A 254 4.75 -19.58 0.30
CA PHE A 254 3.87 -19.30 -0.84
C PHE A 254 3.18 -20.58 -1.34
N LEU A 255 3.94 -21.66 -1.54
CA LEU A 255 3.38 -22.95 -1.95
C LEU A 255 2.37 -23.48 -0.93
N LEU A 256 2.69 -23.38 0.36
CA LEU A 256 1.75 -23.73 1.43
C LEU A 256 0.47 -22.89 1.37
N CYS A 257 0.58 -21.58 1.12
CA CYS A 257 -0.59 -20.70 0.96
C CYS A 257 -1.44 -21.12 -0.24
N VAL A 258 -0.84 -21.52 -1.36
CA VAL A 258 -1.58 -22.03 -2.53
C VAL A 258 -2.32 -23.33 -2.21
N ILE A 259 -1.67 -24.26 -1.50
CA ILE A 259 -2.30 -25.51 -1.05
C ILE A 259 -3.47 -25.20 -0.11
N LEU A 260 -3.28 -24.30 0.86
CA LEU A 260 -4.34 -23.89 1.78
C LEU A 260 -5.48 -23.16 1.07
N PHE A 261 -5.16 -22.31 0.08
CA PHE A 261 -6.17 -21.58 -0.69
C PHE A 261 -7.18 -22.54 -1.33
N PHE A 262 -6.73 -23.59 -2.01
CA PHE A 262 -7.64 -24.57 -2.64
C PHE A 262 -8.13 -25.67 -1.68
N GLY A 263 -7.38 -25.96 -0.62
CA GLY A 263 -7.64 -27.10 0.27
C GLY A 263 -8.51 -26.79 1.48
N LEU A 264 -8.53 -25.54 1.98
CA LEU A 264 -9.15 -25.25 3.27
C LEU A 264 -10.67 -25.48 3.28
N ARG A 265 -11.34 -25.35 2.13
CA ARG A 265 -12.77 -25.63 1.97
C ARG A 265 -13.19 -27.04 2.39
N TYR A 266 -12.30 -28.03 2.28
CA TYR A 266 -12.59 -29.40 2.68
C TYR A 266 -12.58 -29.60 4.20
N LEU A 267 -11.96 -28.68 4.93
CA LEU A 267 -11.92 -28.67 6.40
C LEU A 267 -12.95 -27.70 6.98
N ILE A 268 -13.09 -26.53 6.36
CA ILE A 268 -13.97 -25.45 6.78
C ILE A 268 -14.74 -24.99 5.54
N PRO A 269 -16.00 -25.45 5.34
CA PRO A 269 -16.78 -25.12 4.14
C PRO A 269 -16.95 -23.61 3.89
N SER A 270 -16.99 -22.79 4.95
CA SER A 270 -17.08 -21.33 4.85
C SER A 270 -15.76 -20.66 4.41
N ALA A 271 -14.67 -21.42 4.28
CA ALA A 271 -13.35 -20.94 3.87
C ALA A 271 -13.01 -21.39 2.44
N ASP A 272 -14.00 -21.36 1.53
CA ASP A 272 -13.77 -21.51 0.09
C ASP A 272 -13.21 -20.22 -0.51
N PHE A 273 -11.90 -20.01 -0.31
CA PHE A 273 -11.21 -18.84 -0.85
C PHE A 273 -11.27 -18.72 -2.38
N PRO A 274 -11.21 -19.81 -3.18
CA PRO A 274 -11.44 -19.75 -4.62
C PRO A 274 -12.82 -19.16 -4.95
N ALA A 275 -13.89 -19.64 -4.33
CA ALA A 275 -15.23 -19.12 -4.55
C ALA A 275 -15.35 -17.65 -4.12
N ILE A 276 -14.84 -17.29 -2.94
CA ILE A 276 -14.82 -15.89 -2.46
C ILE A 276 -14.11 -14.96 -3.45
N LEU A 277 -13.01 -15.41 -4.05
CA LEU A 277 -12.29 -14.61 -5.04
C LEU A 277 -13.09 -14.45 -6.34
N ILE A 278 -13.77 -15.52 -6.77
CA ILE A 278 -14.65 -15.51 -7.95
C ILE A 278 -15.83 -14.56 -7.74
N ASP A 279 -16.50 -14.63 -6.58
CA ASP A 279 -17.60 -13.72 -6.23
C ASP A 279 -17.12 -12.26 -6.27
N ARG A 280 -15.92 -11.99 -5.73
CA ARG A 280 -15.30 -10.66 -5.78
C ARG A 280 -15.07 -10.22 -7.22
N GLN A 281 -14.57 -11.10 -8.08
CA GLN A 281 -14.40 -10.80 -9.50
C GLN A 281 -15.73 -10.45 -10.16
N HIS A 282 -16.78 -11.26 -9.96
CA HIS A 282 -18.11 -11.00 -10.51
C HIS A 282 -18.66 -9.66 -10.02
N ALA A 283 -18.51 -9.33 -8.75
CA ALA A 283 -18.93 -8.04 -8.20
C ALA A 283 -18.26 -6.84 -8.89
N PHE A 284 -16.97 -6.95 -9.24
CA PHE A 284 -16.29 -5.92 -10.02
C PHE A 284 -16.81 -5.87 -11.47
N MET A 285 -17.16 -7.01 -12.06
CA MET A 285 -17.74 -7.10 -13.39
C MET A 285 -19.16 -6.53 -13.46
N GLU A 286 -19.92 -6.51 -12.37
CA GLU A 286 -21.26 -5.92 -12.29
C GLU A 286 -21.27 -4.39 -12.20
N ILE A 287 -20.15 -3.76 -11.83
CA ILE A 287 -20.07 -2.29 -11.74
C ILE A 287 -20.40 -1.68 -13.13
N PRO A 288 -21.30 -0.69 -13.22
CA PRO A 288 -21.67 -0.05 -14.48
C PRO A 288 -20.48 0.59 -15.20
N THR A 289 -20.43 0.44 -16.52
CA THR A 289 -19.32 0.87 -17.39
C THR A 289 -19.43 2.31 -17.87
N GLU A 290 -20.14 3.19 -17.17
CA GLU A 290 -20.32 4.59 -17.63
C GLU A 290 -18.95 5.24 -17.89
N GLY A 291 -18.56 5.32 -19.17
CA GLY A 291 -17.31 5.91 -19.63
C GLY A 291 -16.02 5.10 -19.50
N THR A 292 -16.03 3.81 -19.10
CA THR A 292 -14.78 3.02 -18.98
C THR A 292 -14.83 1.63 -19.64
N THR A 293 -13.77 1.31 -20.39
CA THR A 293 -13.60 0.00 -21.05
C THR A 293 -13.11 -1.04 -20.04
N LYS A 294 -13.87 -2.13 -19.89
CA LYS A 294 -13.47 -3.31 -19.10
C LYS A 294 -12.43 -4.10 -19.87
N LEU A 295 -11.39 -4.56 -19.16
CA LEU A 295 -10.50 -5.59 -19.67
C LEU A 295 -11.22 -6.95 -19.66
N PRO A 296 -10.97 -7.81 -20.66
CA PRO A 296 -11.59 -9.13 -20.70
C PRO A 296 -11.10 -9.98 -19.54
N MET A 297 -12.04 -10.55 -18.77
CA MET A 297 -11.76 -11.50 -17.70
C MET A 297 -12.29 -12.88 -18.10
N PRO A 298 -11.53 -13.96 -17.87
CA PRO A 298 -12.05 -15.31 -18.09
C PRO A 298 -13.07 -15.67 -16.99
N ASP A 299 -14.12 -16.39 -17.37
CA ASP A 299 -15.00 -17.00 -16.38
C ASP A 299 -14.22 -18.07 -15.60
N MET A 300 -14.26 -17.98 -14.28
CA MET A 300 -13.50 -18.85 -13.39
C MET A 300 -14.42 -19.77 -12.62
N THR A 301 -13.93 -20.97 -12.37
CA THR A 301 -14.55 -21.98 -11.49
C THR A 301 -13.62 -22.21 -10.31
N PRO A 302 -14.13 -22.63 -9.13
CA PRO A 302 -13.35 -22.78 -7.90
C PRO A 302 -12.45 -24.03 -7.93
N ASP A 303 -11.64 -24.19 -8.98
CA ASP A 303 -10.67 -25.26 -9.15
C ASP A 303 -9.32 -24.71 -9.63
N ALA A 304 -8.25 -25.43 -9.28
CA ALA A 304 -6.89 -24.98 -9.55
C ALA A 304 -6.57 -24.87 -11.05
N LEU A 305 -7.21 -25.69 -11.90
CA LEU A 305 -6.97 -25.66 -13.34
C LEU A 305 -7.54 -24.39 -13.97
N SER A 306 -8.73 -23.98 -13.55
CA SER A 306 -9.39 -22.73 -13.96
C SER A 306 -8.57 -21.51 -13.56
N PHE A 307 -8.09 -21.44 -12.31
CA PHE A 307 -7.17 -20.40 -11.86
C PHE A 307 -5.83 -20.40 -12.62
N GLY A 308 -5.32 -21.58 -12.99
CA GLY A 308 -4.13 -21.72 -13.82
C GLY A 308 -4.31 -21.15 -15.23
N ARG A 309 -5.47 -21.36 -15.85
CA ARG A 309 -5.81 -20.75 -17.16
C ARG A 309 -5.97 -19.24 -17.05
N ALA A 310 -6.58 -18.76 -15.96
CA ALA A 310 -6.77 -17.34 -15.69
C ALA A 310 -5.49 -16.61 -15.24
N LEU A 311 -4.40 -17.33 -14.95
CA LEU A 311 -3.13 -16.75 -14.50
C LEU A 311 -2.53 -15.80 -15.54
N ILE A 312 -2.55 -16.17 -16.83
CA ILE A 312 -1.97 -15.34 -17.89
C ILE A 312 -2.72 -14.01 -18.03
N PRO A 313 -4.07 -13.98 -18.14
CA PRO A 313 -4.85 -12.74 -18.07
C PRO A 313 -4.60 -11.92 -16.80
N ALA A 314 -4.55 -12.56 -15.63
CA ALA A 314 -4.32 -11.87 -14.35
C ALA A 314 -2.94 -11.19 -14.29
N VAL A 315 -1.90 -11.88 -14.77
CA VAL A 315 -0.55 -11.31 -14.89
C VAL A 315 -0.54 -10.16 -15.89
N ASN A 316 -1.22 -10.29 -17.04
CA ASN A 316 -1.37 -9.20 -18.01
C ASN A 316 -1.99 -7.95 -17.36
N HIS A 317 -3.07 -8.12 -16.60
CA HIS A 317 -3.78 -7.02 -15.96
C HIS A 317 -2.92 -6.31 -14.90
N SER A 318 -2.26 -7.07 -14.05
CA SER A 318 -1.49 -6.50 -12.93
C SER A 318 -0.13 -5.94 -13.34
N PHE A 319 0.58 -6.60 -14.27
CA PHE A 319 1.97 -6.28 -14.63
C PHE A 319 2.15 -5.60 -15.98
N PHE A 320 1.16 -5.60 -16.88
CA PHE A 320 1.33 -5.06 -18.24
C PHE A 320 0.34 -3.94 -18.62
N GLN A 321 -0.84 -3.91 -18.03
CA GLN A 321 -1.81 -2.81 -18.24
C GLN A 321 -1.49 -1.60 -17.36
N PRO A 322 -1.80 -0.36 -17.75
CA PRO A 322 -2.30 0.06 -19.05
C PRO A 322 -1.20 0.07 -20.12
N PHE A 323 -1.52 -0.33 -21.35
CA PHE A 323 -0.61 -0.17 -22.49
C PHE A 323 -0.55 1.29 -22.98
N ILE A 324 0.64 1.77 -23.35
CA ILE A 324 0.83 3.14 -23.86
C ILE A 324 -0.02 3.40 -25.11
N LEU A 325 0.04 2.49 -26.08
CA LEU A 325 -0.58 2.66 -27.39
C LEU A 325 -2.12 2.63 -27.37
N THR A 326 -2.70 1.97 -26.36
CA THR A 326 -4.15 1.78 -26.26
C THR A 326 -4.83 2.92 -25.50
N ASN A 327 -4.10 3.66 -24.67
CA ASN A 327 -4.67 4.66 -23.77
C ASN A 327 -4.45 6.08 -24.30
N ARG A 328 -5.55 6.78 -24.62
CA ARG A 328 -5.51 8.17 -25.11
C ARG A 328 -5.43 9.22 -24.00
N GLN A 329 -5.68 8.85 -22.74
CA GLN A 329 -5.62 9.76 -21.60
C GLN A 329 -4.18 9.95 -21.13
N LEU A 330 -3.73 11.21 -21.06
CA LEU A 330 -2.35 11.58 -20.69
C LEU A 330 -1.94 11.02 -19.31
N THR A 331 -2.87 10.98 -18.35
CA THR A 331 -2.64 10.42 -17.01
C THR A 331 -2.32 8.93 -17.06
N MET A 332 -3.03 8.16 -17.88
CA MET A 332 -2.77 6.72 -18.07
C MET A 332 -1.44 6.46 -18.77
N VAL A 333 -1.01 7.35 -19.68
CA VAL A 333 0.32 7.26 -20.31
C VAL A 333 1.43 7.41 -19.26
N GLY A 334 1.29 8.34 -18.32
CA GLY A 334 2.25 8.49 -17.20
C GLY A 334 2.40 7.21 -16.38
N PHE A 335 1.28 6.57 -16.03
CA PHE A 335 1.30 5.30 -15.29
C PHE A 335 1.81 4.12 -16.13
N ALA A 336 1.61 4.13 -17.44
CA ALA A 336 2.19 3.14 -18.34
C ALA A 336 3.72 3.27 -18.43
N MET A 337 4.24 4.50 -18.50
CA MET A 337 5.69 4.77 -18.47
C MET A 337 6.34 4.33 -17.15
N GLU A 338 5.68 4.59 -16.02
CA GLU A 338 6.10 4.08 -14.71
C GLU A 338 6.20 2.54 -14.71
N LEU A 339 5.19 1.86 -15.27
CA LEU A 339 5.17 0.41 -15.36
C LEU A 339 6.31 -0.13 -16.24
N LEU A 340 6.56 0.49 -17.40
CA LEU A 340 7.69 0.13 -18.26
C LEU A 340 9.03 0.28 -17.52
N LEU A 341 9.19 1.32 -16.70
CA LEU A 341 10.40 1.49 -15.88
C LEU A 341 10.55 0.33 -14.87
N VAL A 342 9.47 -0.08 -14.21
CA VAL A 342 9.50 -1.24 -13.29
C VAL A 342 9.88 -2.52 -14.04
N GLN A 343 9.29 -2.76 -15.21
CA GLN A 343 9.60 -3.91 -16.06
C GLN A 343 11.06 -3.89 -16.53
N LEU A 344 11.58 -2.75 -16.96
CA LEU A 344 12.98 -2.60 -17.35
C LEU A 344 13.91 -2.90 -16.16
N LEU A 345 13.61 -2.36 -14.98
CA LEU A 345 14.39 -2.65 -13.76
C LEU A 345 14.34 -4.13 -13.39
N PHE A 346 13.20 -4.79 -13.60
CA PHE A 346 13.08 -6.23 -13.41
C PHE A 346 13.98 -7.00 -14.38
N LEU A 347 14.01 -6.65 -15.66
CA LEU A 347 14.93 -7.26 -16.64
C LEU A 347 16.40 -7.05 -16.26
N LEU A 348 16.78 -5.83 -15.86
CA LEU A 348 18.13 -5.54 -15.38
C LEU A 348 18.48 -6.32 -14.11
N PHE A 349 17.52 -6.50 -13.21
CA PHE A 349 17.68 -7.28 -11.99
C PHE A 349 17.94 -8.77 -12.28
N LEU A 350 17.31 -9.33 -13.31
CA LEU A 350 17.57 -10.70 -13.77
C LEU A 350 18.99 -10.87 -14.32
N ILE A 351 19.49 -9.87 -15.06
CA ILE A 351 20.84 -9.89 -15.63
C ILE A 351 21.91 -9.76 -14.53
N ARG A 352 21.83 -8.70 -13.70
CA ARG A 352 22.81 -8.45 -12.64
C ARG A 352 22.19 -7.75 -11.45
N ARG A 353 22.23 -8.45 -10.31
CA ARG A 353 21.78 -7.95 -9.01
C ARG A 353 22.89 -7.94 -7.97
N VAL A 354 22.78 -6.99 -7.04
CA VAL A 354 23.54 -6.94 -5.80
C VAL A 354 22.93 -7.94 -4.81
N LYS A 355 23.79 -8.71 -4.15
CA LYS A 355 23.37 -9.63 -3.09
C LYS A 355 22.94 -8.81 -1.87
N CYS A 356 21.86 -9.24 -1.24
CA CYS A 356 21.39 -8.69 0.04
C CYS A 356 21.06 -9.90 0.92
N SER A 357 21.69 -9.98 2.09
CA SER A 357 21.51 -11.08 3.04
C SER A 357 20.28 -10.92 3.94
N HIS A 358 19.69 -9.72 3.98
CA HIS A 358 18.54 -9.43 4.81
C HIS A 358 17.26 -10.02 4.21
N LEU A 359 16.33 -10.41 5.09
CA LEU A 359 15.06 -11.04 4.74
C LEU A 359 13.98 -10.02 4.34
N LEU A 360 14.15 -8.75 4.74
CA LEU A 360 13.17 -7.69 4.53
C LEU A 360 12.82 -7.45 3.04
N PRO A 361 13.78 -7.44 2.09
CA PRO A 361 13.44 -7.42 0.66
C PRO A 361 12.57 -8.59 0.22
N GLY A 362 12.76 -9.79 0.81
CA GLY A 362 11.91 -10.96 0.55
C GLY A 362 10.47 -10.75 1.05
N PHE A 363 10.31 -10.17 2.24
CA PHE A 363 9.01 -9.80 2.80
C PHE A 363 8.27 -8.83 1.88
N LEU A 364 8.94 -7.77 1.43
CA LEU A 364 8.36 -6.77 0.53
C LEU A 364 8.00 -7.37 -0.84
N ILE A 365 8.85 -8.23 -1.41
CA ILE A 365 8.54 -8.94 -2.67
C ILE A 365 7.32 -9.84 -2.48
N PHE A 366 7.26 -10.64 -1.42
CA PHE A 366 6.17 -11.56 -1.16
C PHE A 366 4.83 -10.84 -1.08
N ILE A 367 4.72 -9.82 -0.22
CA ILE A 367 3.46 -9.07 -0.08
C ILE A 367 3.09 -8.36 -1.39
N SER A 368 4.08 -7.90 -2.17
CA SER A 368 3.82 -7.22 -3.43
C SER A 368 3.28 -8.18 -4.49
N LEU A 369 3.98 -9.30 -4.74
CA LEU A 369 3.59 -10.25 -5.78
C LEU A 369 2.22 -10.88 -5.51
N VAL A 370 1.94 -11.26 -4.27
CA VAL A 370 0.64 -11.87 -3.91
C VAL A 370 -0.49 -10.85 -4.10
N ASN A 371 -0.32 -9.60 -3.66
CA ASN A 371 -1.35 -8.58 -3.85
C ASN A 371 -1.53 -8.20 -5.33
N LEU A 372 -0.44 -8.06 -6.09
CA LEU A 372 -0.51 -7.78 -7.53
C LEU A 372 -1.26 -8.90 -8.27
N LEU A 373 -0.98 -10.15 -7.93
CA LEU A 373 -1.68 -11.29 -8.52
C LEU A 373 -3.18 -11.28 -8.19
N LEU A 374 -3.57 -11.04 -6.93
CA LEU A 374 -4.97 -10.91 -6.54
C LEU A 374 -5.69 -9.76 -7.26
N ILE A 375 -5.03 -8.61 -7.41
CA ILE A 375 -5.56 -7.47 -8.18
C ILE A 375 -5.81 -7.90 -9.63
N GLY A 376 -4.86 -8.63 -10.23
CA GLY A 376 -4.99 -9.16 -11.59
C GLY A 376 -6.16 -10.13 -11.77
N TYR A 377 -6.44 -10.97 -10.78
CA TYR A 377 -7.57 -11.91 -10.81
C TYR A 377 -8.93 -11.25 -10.56
N ILE A 378 -8.98 -10.07 -9.95
CA ILE A 378 -10.25 -9.50 -9.46
C ILE A 378 -10.68 -8.27 -10.26
N VAL A 379 -9.74 -7.39 -10.64
CA VAL A 379 -10.06 -6.02 -11.05
C VAL A 379 -9.95 -5.87 -12.57
N PRO A 380 -11.05 -5.60 -13.30
CA PRO A 380 -11.05 -5.50 -14.76
C PRO A 380 -10.83 -4.06 -15.28
N TYR A 381 -10.82 -3.04 -14.40
CA TYR A 381 -10.74 -1.64 -14.82
C TYR A 381 -9.30 -1.11 -14.76
N PRO A 382 -8.72 -0.62 -15.86
CA PRO A 382 -7.35 -0.10 -15.87
C PRO A 382 -7.07 0.99 -14.83
N GLY A 383 -7.99 1.94 -14.66
CA GLY A 383 -7.84 3.00 -13.65
C GLY A 383 -7.86 2.47 -12.21
N ALA A 384 -8.73 1.51 -11.91
CA ALA A 384 -8.77 0.88 -10.60
C ALA A 384 -7.54 0.00 -10.34
N ILE A 385 -7.07 -0.73 -11.36
CA ILE A 385 -5.81 -1.50 -11.31
C ILE A 385 -4.66 -0.59 -10.91
N VAL A 386 -4.50 0.55 -11.59
CA VAL A 386 -3.42 1.52 -11.31
C VAL A 386 -3.48 2.02 -9.86
N ARG A 387 -4.67 2.38 -9.35
CA ARG A 387 -4.83 2.80 -7.95
C ARG A 387 -4.48 1.68 -6.98
N TYR A 388 -5.11 0.51 -7.11
CA TYR A 388 -4.97 -0.58 -6.14
C TYR A 388 -3.58 -1.20 -6.13
N ARG A 389 -2.87 -1.19 -7.26
CA ARG A 389 -1.50 -1.69 -7.32
C ARG A 389 -0.44 -0.71 -6.84
N SER A 390 -0.74 0.60 -6.79
CA SER A 390 0.24 1.67 -6.58
C SER A 390 1.19 1.41 -5.39
N VAL A 391 0.64 1.02 -4.23
CA VAL A 391 1.42 0.68 -3.04
C VAL A 391 2.36 -0.51 -3.30
N PHE A 392 1.83 -1.61 -3.84
CA PHE A 392 2.57 -2.86 -4.02
C PHE A 392 3.59 -2.78 -5.17
N LEU A 393 3.24 -2.08 -6.24
CA LEU A 393 4.16 -1.78 -7.33
C LEU A 393 5.31 -0.89 -6.85
N ASN A 394 5.03 0.09 -5.98
CA ASN A 394 6.07 0.93 -5.37
C ASN A 394 7.03 0.11 -4.50
N LEU A 395 6.51 -0.80 -3.67
CA LEU A 395 7.37 -1.69 -2.87
C LEU A 395 8.27 -2.57 -3.74
N LEU A 396 7.72 -3.13 -4.82
CA LEU A 396 8.50 -3.90 -5.79
C LEU A 396 9.56 -3.01 -6.47
N PHE A 397 9.19 -1.80 -6.89
CA PHE A 397 10.09 -0.82 -7.48
C PHE A 397 11.25 -0.49 -6.54
N ILE A 398 10.99 -0.20 -5.27
CA ILE A 398 12.02 0.08 -4.25
C ILE A 398 13.02 -1.07 -4.16
N VAL A 399 12.53 -2.32 -4.07
CA VAL A 399 13.41 -3.49 -3.96
C VAL A 399 14.25 -3.68 -5.23
N LEU A 400 13.65 -3.56 -6.42
CA LEU A 400 14.37 -3.65 -7.69
C LEU A 400 15.44 -2.56 -7.80
N LEU A 401 15.07 -1.31 -7.54
CA LEU A 401 15.94 -0.15 -7.67
C LEU A 401 17.17 -0.24 -6.74
N MET A 402 16.99 -0.74 -5.51
CA MET A 402 18.13 -0.97 -4.62
C MET A 402 19.03 -2.11 -5.08
N ARG A 403 18.45 -3.17 -5.64
CA ARG A 403 19.16 -4.43 -5.91
C ARG A 403 19.75 -4.52 -7.31
N VAL A 404 19.35 -3.71 -8.28
CA VAL A 404 20.01 -3.65 -9.60
C VAL A 404 21.45 -3.14 -9.45
N ASP A 405 22.41 -3.84 -10.06
CA ASP A 405 23.81 -3.44 -10.05
C ASP A 405 24.11 -2.41 -11.16
N PHE A 406 23.65 -1.17 -10.95
CA PHE A 406 23.87 -0.09 -11.92
C PHE A 406 25.35 0.14 -12.26
N ARG A 407 26.29 -0.11 -11.33
CA ARG A 407 27.72 0.06 -11.60
C ARG A 407 28.18 -0.90 -12.70
N TYR A 408 27.77 -2.17 -12.62
CA TYR A 408 28.07 -3.16 -13.67
C TYR A 408 27.59 -2.70 -15.05
N PHE A 409 26.35 -2.20 -15.16
CA PHE A 409 25.80 -1.74 -16.44
C PHE A 409 26.50 -0.48 -16.95
N LEU A 410 26.79 0.49 -16.08
CA LEU A 410 27.49 1.72 -16.45
C LEU A 410 28.93 1.45 -16.91
N MET A 411 29.62 0.47 -16.30
CA MET A 411 30.94 0.02 -16.76
C MET A 411 30.84 -0.68 -18.12
N LYS A 412 29.86 -1.56 -18.33
CA LYS A 412 29.67 -2.27 -19.60
C LYS A 412 29.33 -1.33 -20.76
N LEU A 413 28.68 -0.21 -20.48
CA LEU A 413 28.39 0.86 -21.44
C LEU A 413 29.53 1.87 -21.61
N ASN A 414 30.70 1.65 -20.98
CA ASN A 414 31.85 2.56 -20.97
C ASN A 414 31.53 3.98 -20.46
N ILE A 415 30.46 4.14 -19.66
CA ILE A 415 30.07 5.43 -19.06
C ILE A 415 30.97 5.75 -17.86
N ILE A 416 31.39 4.72 -17.11
CA ILE A 416 32.30 4.86 -15.96
C ILE A 416 33.48 3.92 -16.15
N LYS A 417 34.71 4.41 -15.90
CA LYS A 417 35.92 3.59 -15.94
C LYS A 417 35.96 2.61 -14.77
N ASN A 418 36.47 1.40 -15.05
CA ASN A 418 36.71 0.39 -14.03
C ASN A 418 37.96 0.79 -13.23
N ASN A 419 37.78 1.64 -12.22
CA ASN A 419 38.82 1.88 -11.24
C ASN A 419 38.78 0.68 -10.28
N MET A 420 39.61 -0.33 -10.56
CA MET A 420 39.84 -1.45 -9.65
C MET A 420 40.34 -0.95 -8.30
#